data_AF-A0A4V6QM79-F1
#
_entry.id   AF-A0A4V6QM79-F1
#
_cell.length_a   1.000
_cell.length_b   1.000
_cell.length_c   1.000
_cell.angle_alpha   90.00
_cell.angle_beta   90.00
_cell.angle_gamma   90.00
#
_symmetry.space_group_name_H-M   'P 1'
#
loop_
_entity.id
_entity.type
_entity.pdbx_description
1 polymer ?
#
loop_
_entity_poly.entity_id
_entity_poly.type
_entity_poly.pdbx_seq_one_letter_code
_entity_poly.pdbx_strand_id
1 'polypeptide(L)'
;MDSEINNCLKKIDSLSKNQKAAYYELMGHELTIIIRSIWSDQVIDPEEKLERIKWINEIQHRIISKISHLRREIDWDDSDIMEMIHFYIEKKSEIRQEVYNAILRSLNVALNKEK
;
A
#
# COMPACT_ATOMS: atom_id res chain seq x y z
N MET A 1 4.84 -8.48 -13.13
CA MET A 1 4.29 -8.30 -11.79
C MET A 1 5.27 -8.65 -10.68
N ASP A 2 5.75 -9.90 -10.55
CA ASP A 2 6.80 -10.21 -9.56
C ASP A 2 8.07 -9.37 -9.79
N SER A 3 8.44 -9.15 -11.06
CA SER A 3 9.56 -8.27 -11.42
C SER A 3 9.33 -6.79 -11.04
N GLU A 4 8.09 -6.30 -11.11
CA GLU A 4 7.73 -4.91 -10.83
C GLU A 4 7.61 -4.67 -9.32
N ILE A 5 7.05 -5.62 -8.59
CA ILE A 5 7.00 -5.64 -7.12
C ILE A 5 8.43 -5.69 -6.56
N ASN A 6 9.28 -6.58 -7.09
CA ASN A 6 10.68 -6.66 -6.70
C ASN A 6 11.45 -5.36 -7.00
N ASN A 7 11.13 -4.67 -8.09
CA ASN A 7 11.71 -3.36 -8.39
C ASN A 7 11.22 -2.28 -7.42
N CYS A 8 9.95 -2.31 -7.02
CA CYS A 8 9.42 -1.41 -6.01
C CYS A 8 10.09 -1.65 -4.65
N LEU A 9 10.23 -2.92 -4.23
CA LEU A 9 10.86 -3.29 -2.97
C LEU A 9 12.30 -2.75 -2.89
N LYS A 10 13.13 -2.98 -3.92
CA LYS A 10 14.49 -2.44 -3.98
C LYS A 10 14.54 -0.92 -3.81
N LYS A 11 13.58 -0.20 -4.40
CA LYS A 11 13.50 1.26 -4.26
C LYS A 11 13.04 1.67 -2.87
N ILE A 12 12.09 0.96 -2.28
CA ILE A 12 11.66 1.18 -0.90
C ILE A 12 12.84 0.95 0.05
N ASP A 13 13.61 -0.12 -0.12
CA ASP A 13 14.78 -0.44 0.69
C ASP A 13 15.85 0.66 0.65
N SER A 14 16.01 1.33 -0.50
CA SER A 14 16.96 2.43 -0.66
C SER A 14 16.52 3.77 -0.02
N LEU A 15 15.27 3.88 0.43
CA LEU A 15 14.78 5.11 1.06
C LEU A 15 15.43 5.30 2.44
N SER A 16 15.77 6.54 2.76
CA SER A 16 16.09 6.93 4.14
C SER A 16 14.91 6.69 5.08
N LYS A 17 15.16 6.63 6.39
CA LYS A 17 14.09 6.44 7.39
C LYS A 17 12.95 7.45 7.26
N ASN A 18 13.26 8.72 7.03
CA ASN A 18 12.26 9.77 6.86
C ASN A 18 11.45 9.61 5.56
N GLN A 19 12.10 9.20 4.48
CA GLN A 19 11.43 8.88 3.22
C GLN A 19 10.55 7.64 3.34
N LYS A 20 11.01 6.57 4.03
CA LYS A 20 10.19 5.38 4.31
C LYS A 20 8.95 5.74 5.13
N ALA A 21 9.10 6.53 6.19
CA ALA A 21 7.96 7.00 6.98
C ALA A 21 6.95 7.76 6.11
N ALA A 22 7.43 8.72 5.31
CA ALA A 22 6.59 9.47 4.38
C ALA A 22 5.92 8.59 3.30
N TYR A 23 6.65 7.58 2.80
CA TYR A 23 6.13 6.59 1.85
C TYR A 23 4.93 5.85 2.44
N TYR A 24 5.10 5.25 3.62
CA TYR A 24 4.04 4.46 4.25
C TYR A 24 2.85 5.32 4.68
N GLU A 25 3.09 6.54 5.18
CA GLU A 25 2.01 7.50 5.49
C GLU A 25 1.19 7.85 4.26
N LEU A 26 1.85 8.14 3.14
CA LEU A 26 1.17 8.43 1.88
C LEU A 26 0.45 7.21 1.33
N MET A 27 1.04 6.01 1.45
CA MET A 27 0.39 4.78 1.04
C MET A 27 -0.89 4.54 1.85
N GLY A 28 -0.86 4.76 3.16
CA GLY A 28 -2.04 4.69 4.01
C GLY A 28 -3.15 5.66 3.55
N HIS A 29 -2.78 6.88 3.17
CA HIS A 29 -3.71 7.87 2.61
C HIS A 29 -4.29 7.45 1.25
N GLU A 30 -3.45 6.95 0.33
CA GLU A 30 -3.89 6.46 -0.98
C GLU A 30 -4.89 5.31 -0.85
N LEU A 31 -4.69 4.40 0.11
CA LEU A 31 -5.63 3.32 0.38
C LEU A 31 -6.99 3.84 0.89
N THR A 32 -7.00 4.90 1.71
CA THR A 32 -8.26 5.59 2.09
C THR A 32 -8.98 6.15 0.87
N ILE A 33 -8.26 6.77 -0.07
CA ILE A 33 -8.86 7.29 -1.31
C ILE A 33 -9.47 6.15 -2.12
N ILE A 34 -8.77 5.03 -2.27
CA ILE A 34 -9.25 3.86 -3.01
C ILE A 34 -10.53 3.32 -2.37
N ILE A 35 -10.55 3.13 -1.05
CA ILE A 35 -11.76 2.69 -0.33
C ILE A 35 -12.94 3.62 -0.61
N ARG A 36 -12.73 4.94 -0.54
CA ARG A 36 -13.78 5.93 -0.82
C ARG A 36 -14.26 5.86 -2.26
N SER A 37 -13.34 5.68 -3.21
CA SER A 37 -13.66 5.55 -4.64
C SER A 37 -14.57 4.35 -4.87
N ILE A 38 -14.18 3.17 -4.37
CA ILE A 38 -14.97 1.92 -4.50
C ILE A 38 -16.33 2.06 -3.84
N TRP A 39 -16.39 2.63 -2.63
CA TRP A 39 -17.66 2.84 -1.93
C TRP A 39 -18.63 3.71 -2.74
N SER A 40 -18.12 4.78 -3.35
CA SER A 40 -18.91 5.73 -4.11
C SER A 40 -19.33 5.27 -5.52
N ASP A 41 -18.66 4.26 -6.07
CA ASP A 41 -18.89 3.78 -7.43
C ASP A 41 -20.27 3.12 -7.58
N GLN A 42 -21.20 3.69 -8.34
CA GLN A 42 -22.56 3.14 -8.46
C GLN A 42 -22.66 1.93 -9.41
N VAL A 43 -21.58 1.57 -10.11
CA VAL A 43 -21.56 0.47 -11.09
C VAL A 43 -21.23 -0.87 -10.41
N ILE A 44 -20.40 -0.86 -9.36
CA ILE A 44 -19.99 -2.06 -8.64
C ILE A 44 -21.14 -2.53 -7.74
N ASP A 45 -21.44 -3.82 -7.74
CA ASP A 45 -22.47 -4.37 -6.86
C ASP A 45 -22.07 -4.24 -5.37
N PRO A 46 -23.04 -4.17 -4.45
CA PRO A 46 -22.74 -3.93 -3.03
C PRO A 46 -21.87 -5.01 -2.38
N GLU A 47 -22.01 -6.28 -2.74
CA GLU A 47 -21.26 -7.38 -2.15
C GLU A 47 -19.80 -7.31 -2.58
N GLU A 48 -19.57 -7.06 -3.87
CA GLU A 48 -18.27 -6.86 -4.46
C GLU A 48 -17.55 -5.63 -3.88
N LYS A 49 -18.26 -4.53 -3.63
CA LYS A 49 -17.70 -3.36 -2.92
C LYS A 49 -17.17 -3.75 -1.55
N LEU A 50 -17.96 -4.49 -0.78
CA LEU A 50 -17.58 -4.88 0.58
C LEU A 50 -16.36 -5.79 0.56
N GLU A 51 -16.31 -6.77 -0.33
CA GLU A 51 -15.15 -7.66 -0.44
C GLU A 51 -13.89 -6.90 -0.89
N ARG A 52 -13.97 -6.00 -1.88
CA ARG A 52 -12.80 -5.18 -2.25
C ARG A 52 -12.33 -4.28 -1.11
N ILE A 53 -13.25 -3.57 -0.46
CA ILE A 53 -12.93 -2.65 0.65
C ILE A 53 -12.31 -3.41 1.82
N LYS A 54 -12.82 -4.59 2.16
CA LYS A 54 -12.26 -5.45 3.21
C LYS A 54 -10.78 -5.74 2.98
N TRP A 55 -10.40 -6.22 1.81
CA TRP A 55 -8.99 -6.56 1.54
C TRP A 55 -8.09 -5.34 1.46
N ILE A 56 -8.58 -4.21 0.94
CA ILE A 56 -7.84 -2.93 0.97
C ILE A 56 -7.68 -2.42 2.41
N ASN A 57 -8.69 -2.59 3.25
CA ASN A 57 -8.63 -2.21 4.66
C ASN A 57 -7.62 -3.09 5.42
N GLU A 58 -7.55 -4.39 5.13
CA GLU A 58 -6.51 -5.27 5.70
C GLU A 58 -5.11 -4.79 5.33
N ILE A 59 -4.87 -4.43 4.05
CA ILE A 59 -3.60 -3.81 3.63
C ILE A 59 -3.36 -2.53 4.43
N GLN A 60 -4.36 -1.65 4.55
CA GLN A 60 -4.23 -0.40 5.28
C GLN A 60 -3.86 -0.60 6.76
N HIS A 61 -4.44 -1.58 7.46
CA HIS A 61 -4.09 -1.92 8.84
C HIS A 61 -2.61 -2.33 8.97
N ARG A 62 -2.08 -3.09 8.00
CA ARG A 62 -0.66 -3.46 7.97
C ARG A 62 0.23 -2.24 7.77
N ILE A 63 -0.15 -1.34 6.86
CA ILE A 63 0.60 -0.09 6.63
C ILE A 63 0.62 0.79 7.89
N ILE A 64 -0.53 0.97 8.57
CA ILE A 64 -0.60 1.70 9.84
C ILE A 64 0.32 1.07 10.89
N SER A 65 0.31 -0.27 10.98
CA SER A 65 1.20 -1.01 11.89
C SER A 65 2.66 -0.75 11.55
N LYS A 66 3.04 -0.77 10.27
CA LYS A 66 4.40 -0.50 9.79
C LYS A 66 4.88 0.91 10.15
N ILE A 67 4.03 1.93 9.96
CA ILE A 67 4.33 3.30 10.37
C ILE A 67 4.62 3.34 11.88
N SER A 68 3.81 2.66 12.68
CA SER A 68 4.03 2.61 14.13
C SER A 68 5.34 1.92 14.51
N HIS A 69 5.77 0.88 13.79
CA HIS A 69 7.04 0.19 14.03
C HIS A 69 8.23 1.09 13.65
N LEU A 70 8.17 1.76 12.49
CA LEU A 70 9.19 2.71 12.05
C LEU A 70 9.40 3.85 13.06
N ARG A 71 8.32 4.37 13.65
CA ARG A 71 8.38 5.41 14.69
C ARG A 71 8.96 4.92 16.01
N ARG A 72 8.81 3.64 16.32
CA ARG A 72 9.35 3.00 17.53
C ARG A 72 10.72 2.37 17.33
N GLU A 73 11.30 2.50 16.14
CA GLU A 73 12.57 1.88 15.76
C GLU A 73 12.57 0.35 15.93
N ILE A 74 11.39 -0.27 15.78
CA ILE A 74 11.26 -1.72 15.77
C ILE A 74 11.48 -2.18 14.34
N ASP A 75 12.45 -3.08 14.16
CA ASP A 75 12.74 -3.66 12.86
C ASP A 75 11.55 -4.51 12.39
N TRP A 76 11.11 -4.24 11.17
CA TRP A 76 10.12 -5.01 10.44
C TRP A 76 10.57 -4.90 9.00
N ASP A 77 10.76 -6.02 8.31
CA ASP A 77 11.21 -6.00 6.93
C ASP A 77 10.13 -5.39 6.02
N ASP A 78 10.56 -4.66 4.99
CA ASP A 78 9.68 -4.16 3.93
C ASP A 78 9.22 -5.33 3.03
N SER A 79 10.01 -6.41 2.93
CA SER A 79 9.65 -7.63 2.20
C SER A 79 8.38 -8.29 2.78
N ASP A 80 8.28 -8.44 4.10
CA ASP A 80 7.11 -8.97 4.80
C ASP A 80 5.82 -8.18 4.45
N ILE A 81 5.93 -6.86 4.36
CA ILE A 81 4.81 -5.99 4.00
C ILE A 81 4.38 -6.26 2.54
N MET A 82 5.33 -6.39 1.62
CA MET A 82 5.05 -6.64 0.21
C MET A 82 4.47 -8.03 -0.02
N GLU A 83 4.91 -9.05 0.72
CA GLU A 83 4.33 -10.40 0.69
C GLU A 83 2.88 -10.40 1.18
N MET A 84 2.58 -9.69 2.28
CA MET A 84 1.20 -9.55 2.75
C MET A 84 0.31 -8.81 1.75
N ILE A 85 0.81 -7.73 1.13
CA ILE A 85 0.08 -7.03 0.08
C ILE A 85 -0.22 -7.98 -1.07
N HIS A 86 0.77 -8.76 -1.51
CA HIS A 86 0.59 -9.73 -2.57
C HIS A 86 -0.49 -10.76 -2.21
N PHE A 87 -0.42 -11.33 -1.01
CA PHE A 87 -1.41 -12.27 -0.49
C PHE A 87 -2.84 -11.70 -0.51
N TYR A 88 -3.04 -10.44 -0.08
CA TYR A 88 -4.38 -9.83 -0.08
C TYR A 88 -4.87 -9.50 -1.50
N ILE A 89 -3.98 -9.15 -2.42
CA ILE A 89 -4.33 -9.01 -3.83
C ILE A 89 -4.75 -10.37 -4.43
N GLU A 90 -4.14 -11.48 -4.03
CA GLU A 90 -4.56 -12.81 -4.47
C GLU A 90 -5.95 -13.20 -3.94
N LYS A 91 -6.33 -12.72 -2.75
CA LYS A 91 -7.70 -12.90 -2.22
C LYS A 91 -8.75 -12.16 -3.02
N LYS A 92 -8.39 -11.01 -3.61
CA LYS A 92 -9.29 -10.24 -4.48
C LYS A 92 -8.52 -9.53 -5.59
N SER A 93 -8.38 -10.20 -6.73
CA SER A 93 -7.55 -9.75 -7.86
C SER A 93 -7.95 -8.39 -8.43
N GLU A 94 -9.21 -7.99 -8.25
CA GLU A 94 -9.82 -6.78 -8.77
C GLU A 94 -9.35 -5.52 -8.04
N ILE A 95 -8.64 -5.64 -6.91
CA ILE A 95 -8.00 -4.49 -6.22
C ILE A 95 -6.57 -4.24 -6.71
N ARG A 96 -6.04 -5.12 -7.56
CA ARG A 96 -4.60 -5.16 -7.93
C ARG A 96 -4.14 -3.83 -8.50
N GLN A 97 -4.89 -3.29 -9.44
CA GLN A 97 -4.46 -2.10 -10.18
C GLN A 97 -4.43 -0.87 -9.27
N GLU A 98 -5.44 -0.72 -8.43
CA GLU A 98 -5.56 0.39 -7.48
C GLU A 98 -4.45 0.33 -6.42
N VAL A 99 -4.20 -0.85 -5.86
CA VAL A 99 -3.13 -1.04 -4.87
C VAL A 99 -1.76 -0.79 -5.50
N TYR A 100 -1.52 -1.28 -6.72
CA TYR A 100 -0.27 -1.03 -7.43
C TYR A 100 -0.07 0.47 -7.71
N ASN A 101 -1.13 1.17 -8.13
CA ASN A 101 -1.09 2.62 -8.31
C ASN A 101 -0.77 3.35 -6.99
N ALA A 102 -1.31 2.91 -5.86
CA ALA A 102 -0.98 3.48 -4.55
C ALA A 102 0.50 3.30 -4.21
N ILE A 103 1.08 2.12 -4.45
CA ILE A 103 2.51 1.84 -4.26
C ILE A 103 3.34 2.80 -5.10
N LEU A 104 3.07 2.88 -6.41
CA LEU A 104 3.84 3.71 -7.32
C LEU A 104 3.74 5.21 -6.99
N ARG A 105 2.53 5.72 -6.74
CA ARG A 105 2.33 7.14 -6.39
C ARG A 105 3.05 7.49 -5.10
N SER A 106 2.94 6.63 -4.09
CA SER A 106 3.59 6.86 -2.80
C SER A 106 5.11 6.84 -2.92
N LEU A 107 5.65 5.87 -3.67
CA LEU A 107 7.08 5.72 -3.90
C LEU A 107 7.66 6.90 -4.69
N ASN A 108 6.98 7.33 -5.75
CA ASN A 108 7.40 8.48 -6.55
C ASN A 108 7.47 9.76 -5.70
N VAL A 109 6.51 9.99 -4.80
CA VAL A 109 6.56 11.17 -3.92
C VAL A 109 7.71 11.04 -2.91
N ALA A 110 7.89 9.87 -2.30
CA ALA A 110 8.96 9.65 -1.33
C ALA A 110 10.36 9.86 -1.94
N LEU A 111 10.58 9.38 -3.17
CA LEU A 111 11.83 9.56 -3.90
C LEU A 111 12.12 11.02 -4.27
N ASN A 112 11.07 11.84 -4.47
CA ASN A 112 11.22 13.23 -4.91
C ASN A 112 11.23 14.25 -3.74
N LYS A 113 11.08 13.81 -2.49
CA LYS A 113 11.05 14.69 -1.29
C LYS A 113 12.41 15.27 -0.87
N GLU A 114 13.47 15.11 -1.66
CA GLU A 114 14.81 15.69 -1.43
C GLU A 114 15.07 17.01 -2.18
N LYS A 115 14.05 17.69 -2.73
CA LYS A 115 14.19 19.02 -3.33
C LYS A 115 13.58 20.11 -2.46
#